data_AF-A0A563EJM0-F1
#
_entry.id   AF-A0A563EJM0-F1
#
_cell.length_a   1.000
_cell.length_b   1.000
_cell.length_c   1.000
_cell.angle_alpha   90.00
_cell.angle_beta   90.00
_cell.angle_gamma   90.00
#
_symmetry.space_group_name_H-M   'P 1'
#
loop_
_entity.id
_entity.type
_entity.pdbx_description
1 polymer ?
#
loop_
_entity_poly.entity_id
_entity_poly.type
_entity_poly.pdbx_seq_one_letter_code
_entity_poly.pdbx_strand_id
1 'polypeptide(L)' 'MTDLQVRNGVDFAVADLSQAEFGRKEIRLAEHEMPGLMALRREYAEV' A
#
# COMPACT_ATOMS: atom_id res chain seq x y z
N MET A 1 -20.98 4.66 13.70
CA MET A 1 -19.94 3.61 13.79
C MET A 1 -19.78 3.07 12.38
N THR A 2 -18.63 3.26 11.76
CA THR A 2 -18.36 2.63 10.46
C THR A 2 -17.95 1.21 10.75
N ASP A 3 -18.78 0.25 10.34
CA ASP A 3 -18.49 -1.17 10.55
C ASP A 3 -17.22 -1.56 9.79
N LEU A 4 -16.40 -2.40 10.42
CA LEU A 4 -15.16 -2.88 9.84
C LEU A 4 -15.47 -3.91 8.75
N GLN A 5 -14.89 -3.72 7.56
CA GLN A 5 -15.04 -4.64 6.44
C GLN A 5 -13.95 -5.71 6.53
N VAL A 6 -14.31 -6.96 6.21
CA VAL A 6 -13.36 -8.09 6.22
C VAL A 6 -13.32 -8.74 4.84
N ARG A 7 -12.13 -8.85 4.24
CA ARG A 7 -11.92 -9.56 2.96
C ARG A 7 -10.60 -10.32 2.98
N ASN A 8 -10.63 -11.59 2.60
CA ASN A 8 -9.46 -12.49 2.64
C ASN A 8 -8.75 -12.50 4.02
N GLY A 9 -9.52 -12.39 5.12
CA GLY A 9 -8.97 -12.32 6.49
C GLY A 9 -8.30 -10.99 6.85
N VAL A 10 -8.43 -9.97 6.01
CA VAL A 10 -7.93 -8.62 6.27
C VAL A 10 -9.09 -7.71 6.63
N ASP A 11 -8.91 -7.04 7.76
CA ASP A 11 -9.80 -6.10 8.39
C ASP A 11 -9.47 -4.67 7.94
N PHE A 12 -10.44 -3.93 7.38
CA PHE A 12 -10.22 -2.57 6.87
C PHE A 12 -11.48 -1.69 6.90
N ALA A 13 -11.28 -0.37 6.80
CA ALA A 13 -12.34 0.62 6.70
C ALA A 13 -11.94 1.71 5.70
N VAL A 14 -11.96 1.38 4.41
CA VAL A 14 -11.61 2.30 3.31
C VAL A 14 -12.88 2.72 2.57
N ALA A 15 -12.83 3.88 1.91
CA ALA A 15 -13.99 4.42 1.21
C ALA A 15 -14.41 3.57 0.00
N ASP A 16 -13.45 3.14 -0.83
CA ASP A 16 -13.71 2.34 -2.03
C ASP A 16 -12.50 1.48 -2.41
N LEU A 17 -12.66 0.15 -2.32
CA LEU A 17 -11.59 -0.80 -2.64
C LEU A 17 -11.35 -0.93 -4.16
N SER A 18 -12.29 -0.49 -5.02
CA SER A 18 -12.14 -0.55 -6.48
C SER A 18 -11.04 0.38 -7.00
N GLN A 19 -10.68 1.42 -6.22
CA GLN A 19 -9.61 2.36 -6.55
C GLN A 19 -8.19 1.78 -6.38
N ALA A 20 -8.05 0.53 -5.93
CA ALA A 20 -6.76 -0.09 -5.68
C ALA A 20 -5.83 -0.07 -6.91
N GLU A 21 -6.34 -0.26 -8.12
CA GLU A 21 -5.49 -0.25 -9.32
C GLU A 21 -4.87 1.12 -9.56
N PHE A 22 -5.68 2.18 -9.48
CA PHE A 22 -5.20 3.55 -9.63
C PHE A 22 -4.20 3.92 -8.53
N GLY A 23 -4.56 3.65 -7.26
CA GLY A 23 -3.66 3.90 -6.14
C GLY A 23 -2.31 3.17 -6.27
N ARG A 24 -2.29 1.95 -6.82
CA ARG A 24 -1.04 1.22 -7.07
C ARG A 24 -0.19 1.85 -8.18
N LYS A 25 -0.78 2.51 -9.18
CA LYS A 25 -0.02 3.26 -10.20
C LYS A 25 0.67 4.47 -9.58
N GLU A 26 -0.05 5.25 -8.79
CA GLU A 26 0.50 6.41 -8.07
C GLU A 26 1.60 6.02 -7.09
N ILE A 27 1.41 4.94 -6.32
CA ILE A 27 2.45 4.42 -5.41
C ILE A 27 3.72 4.08 -6.18
N ARG A 28 3.63 3.41 -7.34
CA ARG A 28 4.80 3.08 -8.16
C ARG A 28 5.51 4.33 -8.68
N LEU A 29 4.76 5.36 -9.07
CA LEU A 29 5.35 6.63 -9.47
C LEU A 29 6.11 7.26 -8.29
N ALA A 30 5.49 7.29 -7.10
CA ALA A 30 6.11 7.81 -5.89
C ALA A 30 7.38 7.03 -5.47
N GLU A 31 7.44 5.72 -5.71
CA GLU A 31 8.66 4.93 -5.44
C GLU A 31 9.89 5.44 -6.21
N HIS A 32 9.71 6.01 -7.41
CA HIS A 32 10.80 6.60 -8.19
C HIS A 32 11.29 7.92 -7.58
N GLU A 33 10.39 8.66 -6.92
CA GLU A 33 10.68 9.92 -6.23
C GLU A 33 11.11 9.72 -4.75
N MET A 34 11.13 8.48 -4.26
CA MET A 34 11.47 8.14 -2.87
C MET A 34 12.68 7.20 -2.77
N PRO A 35 13.87 7.57 -3.29
CA PRO A 35 15.03 6.69 -3.37
C PRO A 35 15.52 6.19 -2.00
N GLY A 36 15.39 7.01 -0.94
CA GLY A 36 15.78 6.63 0.41
C GLY A 36 14.95 5.47 0.99
N LEU A 37 13.62 5.51 0.83
CA LEU A 37 12.75 4.42 1.27
C LEU A 37 13.05 3.14 0.48
N MET A 38 13.27 3.26 -0.83
CA MET A 38 13.59 2.12 -1.69
C MET A 38 14.97 1.53 -1.38
N ALA A 39 15.93 2.35 -0.94
CA ALA A 39 17.22 1.88 -0.45
C ALA A 39 17.07 1.05 0.83
N LEU A 40 16.35 1.56 1.83
CA LEU A 40 16.10 0.85 3.09
C LEU A 40 15.38 -0.49 2.87
N ARG A 41 14.36 -0.51 1.99
CA ARG A 41 13.66 -1.75 1.62
C ARG A 41 14.61 -2.80 1.05
N ARG A 42 15.64 -2.40 0.30
CA ARG A 42 16.65 -3.32 -0.26
C ARG A 42 17.66 -3.77 0.79
N GLU A 43 18.11 -2.85 1.65
CA GLU A 43 19.12 -3.14 2.68
C GLU A 43 18.64 -4.16 3.72
N TYR A 44 17.36 -4.10 4.11
CA TYR A 44 16.78 -4.94 5.17
C TYR A 44 15.84 -6.03 4.66
N ALA A 45 15.90 -6.40 3.37
CA ALA A 45 14.97 -7.38 2.79
C ALA A 45 15.16 -8.82 3.31
N GLU A 46 16.37 -9.16 3.75
CA GLU A 46 16.76 -10.52 4.18
C GLU A 46 16.89 -10.66 5.70
N VAL A 47 16.59 -9.60 6.45
CA VAL A 47 16.57 -9.58 7.92
C VAL A 47 15.24 -10.09 8.44
#